data_AF-A0A934MKL5-F1
#
_entry.id   AF-A0A934MKL5-F1
#
_cell.length_a   1.000
_cell.length_b   1.000
_cell.length_c   1.000
_cell.angle_alpha   90.00
_cell.angle_beta   90.00
_cell.angle_gamma   90.00
#
_symmetry.space_group_name_H-M   'P 1'
#
loop_
_entity.id
_entity.type
_entity.pdbx_description
1 polymer ?
#
loop_
_entity_poly.entity_id
_entity_poly.type
_entity_poly.pdbx_seq_one_letter_code
_entity_poly.pdbx_strand_id
1 'polypeptide(L)'
;MAMTPEGEAELEKIRKVRGYTLPVHDALAEVNPEFLKRYGALASYTIFGEAEGRHLDLKTRFLVLVGVTTAVKGDREGVEWAATRAVQNGATWDEVYEAAFMAALPAGIPAFEAFCKAMLEMKAGKGWVDQKAPE
;
A
#
# COMPACT_ATOMS: atom_id res chain seq x y z
N MET A 1 -4.37 23.51 -8.60
CA MET A 1 -5.08 23.52 -9.89
C MET A 1 -6.38 22.76 -9.71
N ALA A 2 -7.42 23.02 -10.50
CA ALA A 2 -8.65 22.24 -10.39
C ALA A 2 -8.44 20.85 -11.05
N MET A 3 -9.00 19.79 -10.43
CA MET A 3 -8.93 18.42 -10.94
C MET A 3 -9.44 18.32 -12.38
N THR A 4 -8.69 17.65 -13.26
CA THR A 4 -9.10 17.46 -14.65
C THR A 4 -10.14 16.34 -14.78
N PRO A 5 -11.03 16.36 -15.78
CA PRO A 5 -11.97 15.25 -16.02
C PRO A 5 -11.28 13.90 -16.26
N GLU A 6 -10.09 13.91 -16.88
CA GLU A 6 -9.28 12.71 -17.07
C GLU A 6 -8.73 12.18 -15.73
N GLY A 7 -8.21 13.07 -14.88
CA GLY A 7 -7.74 12.72 -13.54
C GLY A 7 -8.83 12.08 -12.69
N GLU A 8 -10.03 12.67 -12.66
CA GLU A 8 -11.16 12.10 -11.91
C GLU A 8 -11.58 10.73 -12.44
N ALA A 9 -11.62 10.56 -13.77
CA ALA A 9 -11.96 9.28 -14.39
C ALA A 9 -10.93 8.18 -14.04
N GLU A 10 -9.65 8.50 -13.95
CA GLU A 10 -8.62 7.54 -13.53
C GLU A 10 -8.71 7.23 -12.03
N LEU A 11 -9.00 8.21 -11.16
CA LEU A 11 -9.26 7.96 -9.74
C LEU A 11 -10.45 7.02 -9.55
N GLU A 12 -11.53 7.20 -10.30
CA GLU A 12 -12.71 6.32 -10.22
C GLU A 12 -12.36 4.87 -10.59
N LYS A 13 -11.54 4.66 -11.63
CA LYS A 13 -11.05 3.31 -11.99
C LYS A 13 -10.24 2.68 -10.86
N ILE A 14 -9.38 3.46 -10.21
CA ILE A 14 -8.57 2.98 -9.07
C ILE A 14 -9.47 2.60 -7.90
N ARG A 15 -10.46 3.44 -7.56
CA ARG A 15 -11.46 3.15 -6.51
C ARG A 15 -12.25 1.88 -6.83
N LYS A 16 -12.63 1.66 -8.10
CA LYS A 16 -13.33 0.43 -8.54
C LYS A 16 -12.50 -0.83 -8.34
N VAL A 17 -11.18 -0.78 -8.59
CA VAL A 17 -10.29 -1.95 -8.44
C VAL A 17 -9.85 -2.18 -7.01
N ARG A 18 -9.57 -1.11 -6.25
CA ARG A 18 -8.90 -1.19 -4.94
C ARG A 18 -9.81 -0.90 -3.75
N GLY A 19 -10.92 -0.19 -3.98
CA GLY A 19 -11.85 0.31 -2.95
C GLY A 19 -11.49 1.69 -2.38
N TYR A 20 -10.30 2.23 -2.67
CA TYR A 20 -9.82 3.51 -2.13
C TYR A 20 -8.69 4.08 -3.01
N THR A 21 -8.31 5.32 -2.72
CA THR A 21 -7.12 6.01 -3.26
C THR A 21 -6.14 6.32 -2.14
N LEU A 22 -4.85 6.28 -2.44
CA LEU A 22 -3.78 6.88 -1.63
C LEU A 22 -3.58 8.36 -2.01
N PRO A 23 -3.06 9.21 -1.12
CA PRO A 23 -2.83 10.64 -1.40
C PRO A 23 -2.01 10.91 -2.67
N VAL A 24 -1.03 10.05 -2.99
CA VAL A 24 -0.27 10.15 -4.24
C VAL A 24 -1.15 10.08 -5.50
N HIS A 25 -2.26 9.35 -5.47
CA HIS A 25 -3.15 9.26 -6.63
C HIS A 25 -3.87 10.59 -6.86
N ASP A 26 -4.37 11.22 -5.80
CA ASP A 26 -5.05 12.52 -5.91
C ASP A 26 -4.07 13.59 -6.43
N ALA A 27 -2.82 13.57 -5.93
CA ALA A 27 -1.76 14.44 -6.44
C ALA A 27 -1.45 14.20 -7.93
N LEU A 28 -1.34 12.93 -8.35
CA LEU A 28 -1.09 12.60 -9.76
C LEU A 28 -2.28 12.90 -10.66
N ALA A 29 -3.51 12.76 -10.18
CA ALA A 29 -4.70 13.11 -10.94
C ALA A 29 -4.75 14.62 -11.27
N GLU A 30 -4.25 15.46 -10.36
CA GLU A 30 -4.16 16.90 -10.59
C GLU A 30 -2.98 17.27 -11.49
N VAL A 31 -1.80 16.69 -11.24
CA VAL A 31 -0.54 17.13 -11.88
C VAL A 31 -0.28 16.43 -13.22
N ASN A 32 -0.62 15.15 -13.35
CA ASN A 32 -0.36 14.34 -14.56
C ASN A 32 -1.26 13.09 -14.66
N PRO A 33 -2.49 13.22 -15.19
CA PRO A 33 -3.44 12.11 -15.33
C PRO A 33 -2.94 10.91 -16.13
N GLU A 34 -2.17 11.13 -17.20
CA GLU A 34 -1.62 10.03 -18.00
C GLU A 34 -0.55 9.24 -17.22
N PHE A 35 0.21 9.90 -16.34
CA PHE A 35 1.09 9.19 -15.41
C PHE A 35 0.29 8.37 -14.41
N LEU A 36 -0.78 8.92 -13.83
CA LEU A 36 -1.67 8.20 -12.92
C LEU A 36 -2.22 6.92 -13.56
N LYS A 37 -2.70 7.01 -14.80
CA LYS A 37 -3.19 5.87 -15.58
C LYS A 37 -2.14 4.78 -15.75
N ARG A 38 -0.91 5.15 -16.14
CA ARG A 38 0.21 4.20 -16.32
C ARG A 38 0.61 3.55 -14.99
N TYR A 39 0.68 4.33 -13.93
CA TYR A 39 0.95 3.82 -12.58
C TYR A 39 -0.15 2.87 -12.12
N GLY A 40 -1.42 3.22 -12.36
CA GLY A 40 -2.59 2.37 -12.12
C GLY A 40 -2.47 1.03 -12.84
N ALA A 41 -2.14 1.05 -14.13
CA ALA A 41 -1.94 -0.16 -14.93
C ALA A 41 -0.77 -1.02 -14.41
N LEU A 42 0.36 -0.41 -14.03
CA LEU A 42 1.49 -1.14 -13.45
C LEU A 42 1.10 -1.84 -12.15
N ALA A 43 0.45 -1.14 -11.23
CA ALA A 43 0.03 -1.72 -9.95
C ALA A 43 -1.07 -2.78 -10.13
N SER A 44 -1.98 -2.61 -11.09
CA SER A 44 -2.89 -3.69 -11.50
C SER A 44 -2.10 -4.88 -12.03
N TYR A 45 -1.13 -4.69 -12.90
CA TYR A 45 -0.32 -5.80 -13.42
C TYR A 45 0.57 -6.47 -12.37
N THR A 46 1.08 -5.76 -11.36
CA THR A 46 1.99 -6.37 -10.38
C THR A 46 1.27 -6.96 -9.19
N ILE A 47 0.17 -6.34 -8.73
CA ILE A 47 -0.44 -6.64 -7.44
C ILE A 47 -1.87 -7.17 -7.60
N PHE A 48 -2.75 -6.43 -8.30
CA PHE A 48 -4.21 -6.66 -8.26
C PHE A 48 -4.80 -7.45 -9.43
N GLY A 49 -4.04 -7.67 -10.50
CA GLY A 49 -4.54 -8.22 -11.74
C GLY A 49 -5.01 -9.66 -11.59
N GLU A 50 -5.82 -10.12 -12.54
CA GLU A 50 -6.48 -11.42 -12.51
C GLU A 50 -5.51 -12.55 -12.12
N ALA A 51 -6.02 -13.45 -11.27
CA ALA A 51 -5.23 -14.47 -10.59
C ALA A 51 -4.71 -15.58 -11.53
N GLU A 52 -5.19 -15.63 -12.78
CA GLU A 52 -4.85 -16.68 -13.72
C GLU A 52 -3.35 -16.66 -14.04
N GLY A 53 -2.67 -17.76 -13.73
CA GLY A 53 -1.23 -17.92 -13.95
C GLY A 53 -0.32 -17.28 -12.90
N ARG A 54 -0.83 -16.71 -11.79
CA ARG A 54 0.03 -16.14 -10.74
C ARG A 54 0.39 -17.15 -9.66
N HIS A 55 1.66 -17.14 -9.26
CA HIS A 55 2.22 -18.10 -8.29
C HIS A 55 2.08 -17.70 -6.82
N LEU A 56 1.86 -16.41 -6.52
CA LEU A 56 1.69 -15.91 -5.15
C LEU A 56 0.24 -15.45 -4.95
N ASP A 57 -0.39 -15.82 -3.84
CA ASP A 57 -1.70 -15.26 -3.47
C ASP A 57 -1.60 -13.78 -3.04
N LEU A 58 -2.74 -13.12 -2.85
CA LEU A 58 -2.76 -11.70 -2.43
C LEU A 58 -2.17 -11.49 -1.04
N LYS A 59 -2.45 -12.40 -0.09
CA LYS A 59 -1.86 -12.38 1.26
C LYS A 59 -0.34 -12.28 1.19
N THR A 60 0.28 -13.20 0.46
CA THR A 60 1.74 -13.28 0.31
C THR A 60 2.31 -12.06 -0.37
N ARG A 61 1.68 -11.55 -1.43
CA ARG A 61 2.14 -10.32 -2.10
C ARG A 61 2.12 -9.12 -1.18
N PHE A 62 1.07 -8.94 -0.36
CA PHE A 62 1.01 -7.83 0.57
C PHE A 62 2.01 -7.98 1.72
N LEU A 63 2.28 -9.19 2.21
CA LEU A 63 3.35 -9.42 3.19
C LEU A 63 4.74 -9.11 2.60
N VAL A 64 4.99 -9.46 1.33
CA VAL A 64 6.22 -9.04 0.62
C VAL A 64 6.31 -7.52 0.54
N LEU A 65 5.21 -6.84 0.23
CA LEU A 65 5.17 -5.38 0.18
C LEU A 65 5.38 -4.73 1.55
N VAL A 66 4.89 -5.33 2.65
CA VAL A 66 5.22 -4.87 4.02
C VAL A 66 6.72 -4.89 4.24
N GLY A 67 7.41 -5.98 3.89
CA GLY A 67 8.87 -6.07 4.00
C GLY A 67 9.60 -5.03 3.15
N VAL A 68 9.19 -4.87 1.88
CA VAL A 68 9.80 -3.90 0.95
C VAL A 68 9.58 -2.46 1.41
N THR A 69 8.35 -2.08 1.76
CA THR A 69 8.02 -0.71 2.21
C THR A 69 8.62 -0.39 3.58
N THR A 70 8.84 -1.39 4.43
CA THR A 70 9.66 -1.22 5.64
C THR A 70 11.12 -0.94 5.30
N ALA A 71 11.69 -1.70 4.35
CA ALA A 71 13.09 -1.51 3.95
C ALA A 71 13.34 -0.18 3.22
N VAL A 72 12.38 0.26 2.39
CA VAL A 72 12.41 1.54 1.68
C VAL A 72 12.00 2.64 2.68
N LYS A 73 13.02 3.23 3.32
CA LYS A 73 12.85 4.30 4.30
C LYS A 73 11.96 5.43 3.75
N GLY A 74 10.97 5.84 4.53
CA GLY A 74 10.12 7.00 4.22
C GLY A 74 8.81 6.69 3.48
N ASP A 75 8.50 5.43 3.19
CA ASP A 75 7.22 5.05 2.58
C ASP A 75 6.16 4.70 3.63
N ARG A 76 5.72 5.74 4.36
CA ARG A 76 4.73 5.56 5.42
C ARG A 76 3.36 5.12 4.87
N GLU A 77 2.93 5.70 3.76
CA GLU A 77 1.66 5.35 3.13
C GLU A 77 1.68 3.90 2.62
N GLY A 78 2.77 3.50 1.97
CA GLY A 78 2.94 2.15 1.45
C GLY A 78 2.93 1.09 2.55
N VAL A 79 3.56 1.36 3.70
CA VAL A 79 3.62 0.37 4.78
C VAL A 79 2.27 0.20 5.50
N GLU A 80 1.54 1.27 5.77
CA GLU A 80 0.19 1.20 6.33
C GLU A 80 -0.79 0.49 5.38
N TRP A 81 -0.69 0.84 4.10
CA TRP A 81 -1.49 0.26 3.03
C TRP A 81 -1.24 -1.24 2.88
N ALA A 82 0.03 -1.65 2.77
CA ALA A 82 0.39 -3.05 2.57
C ALA A 82 -0.02 -3.89 3.80
N ALA A 83 0.21 -3.38 5.01
CA ALA A 83 -0.18 -4.05 6.25
C ALA A 83 -1.70 -4.30 6.32
N THR A 84 -2.50 -3.26 6.08
CA THR A 84 -3.96 -3.36 6.09
C THR A 84 -4.47 -4.36 5.04
N ARG A 85 -3.88 -4.33 3.85
CA ARG A 85 -4.27 -5.25 2.76
C ARG A 85 -3.85 -6.68 3.01
N ALA A 86 -2.72 -6.94 3.67
CA ALA A 86 -2.34 -8.28 4.07
C ALA A 86 -3.43 -8.87 5.00
N VAL A 87 -3.85 -8.12 6.02
CA VAL A 87 -4.87 -8.57 6.98
C VAL A 87 -6.23 -8.78 6.32
N GLN A 88 -6.67 -7.85 5.46
CA GLN A 88 -7.91 -8.02 4.67
C GLN A 88 -7.90 -9.26 3.76
N ASN A 89 -6.72 -9.80 3.43
CA ASN A 89 -6.56 -11.02 2.63
C ASN A 89 -6.17 -12.25 3.47
N GLY A 90 -6.40 -12.21 4.79
CA GLY A 90 -6.24 -13.37 5.69
C GLY A 90 -4.88 -13.48 6.36
N ALA A 91 -4.08 -12.41 6.38
CA ALA A 91 -2.92 -12.35 7.28
C ALA A 91 -3.34 -12.01 8.72
N THR A 92 -2.56 -12.44 9.71
CA THR A 92 -2.62 -11.90 11.07
C THR A 92 -1.72 -10.69 11.22
N TRP A 93 -1.94 -9.87 12.25
CA TRP A 93 -0.99 -8.80 12.60
C TRP A 93 0.40 -9.34 12.94
N ASP A 94 0.49 -10.54 13.53
CA ASP A 94 1.77 -11.19 13.81
C ASP A 94 2.54 -11.50 12.52
N GLU A 95 1.87 -12.00 11.48
CA GLU A 95 2.49 -12.21 10.17
C GLU A 95 2.97 -10.89 9.53
N VAL A 96 2.22 -9.81 9.71
CA VAL A 96 2.63 -8.46 9.26
C VAL A 96 3.88 -8.00 10.02
N TYR A 97 3.94 -8.19 11.33
CA TYR A 97 5.11 -7.85 12.13
C TYR A 97 6.32 -8.69 11.72
N GLU A 98 6.18 -10.01 11.58
CA GLU A 98 7.27 -10.89 11.13
C GLU A 98 7.83 -10.49 9.76
N ALA A 99 6.95 -10.15 8.80
CA ALA A 99 7.37 -9.66 7.49
C ALA A 99 8.25 -8.40 7.57
N ALA A 100 7.89 -7.46 8.44
CA ALA A 100 8.68 -6.25 8.67
C ALA A 100 9.96 -6.52 9.48
N PHE A 101 9.92 -7.44 10.44
CA PHE A 101 11.08 -7.78 11.28
C PHE A 101 12.23 -8.32 10.44
N MET A 102 11.93 -9.10 9.39
CA MET A 102 12.92 -9.58 8.43
C MET A 102 13.67 -8.43 7.74
N ALA A 103 13.07 -7.25 7.57
CA ALA A 103 13.73 -6.09 6.98
C ALA A 103 14.77 -5.45 7.91
N ALA A 104 14.74 -5.70 9.22
CA ALA A 104 15.71 -5.15 10.17
C ALA A 104 17.16 -5.59 9.87
N LEU A 105 17.35 -6.80 9.34
CA LEU A 105 18.66 -7.35 8.98
C LEU A 105 19.27 -6.62 7.76
N PRO A 106 18.62 -6.55 6.59
CA PRO A 106 19.18 -5.89 5.41
C PRO A 106 19.06 -4.35 5.43
N ALA A 107 18.04 -3.78 6.08
CA ALA A 107 17.77 -2.33 6.06
C ALA A 107 18.20 -1.59 7.34
N GLY A 108 18.54 -2.33 8.40
CA GLY A 108 18.94 -1.83 9.72
C GLY A 108 17.77 -1.51 10.66
N ILE A 109 18.07 -1.46 11.96
CA ILE A 109 17.09 -1.18 13.04
C ILE A 109 16.27 0.11 12.83
N PRO A 110 16.81 1.23 12.30
CA PRO A 110 16.00 2.45 12.11
C PRO A 110 14.81 2.27 11.16
N ALA A 111 14.94 1.43 10.15
CA ALA A 111 13.82 1.12 9.24
C ALA A 111 12.71 0.38 9.98
N PHE A 112 13.09 -0.58 10.82
CA PHE A 112 12.19 -1.32 11.67
C PHE A 112 11.50 -0.43 12.72
N GLU A 113 12.23 0.46 13.38
CA GLU A 113 11.64 1.40 14.34
C GLU A 113 10.59 2.31 13.71
N ALA A 114 10.84 2.79 12.48
CA ALA A 114 9.87 3.62 11.75
C ALA A 114 8.58 2.85 11.49
N PHE A 115 8.68 1.57 11.11
CA PHE A 115 7.53 0.69 10.96
C PHE A 115 6.78 0.47 12.29
N CYS A 116 7.46 0.21 13.40
CA CYS A 116 6.78 0.03 14.68
C CYS A 116 6.00 1.29 15.11
N LYS A 117 6.64 2.47 15.00
CA LYS A 117 5.96 3.76 15.25
C LYS A 117 4.74 3.90 14.35
N ALA A 118 4.86 3.46 13.10
CA ALA A 118 3.76 3.50 12.17
C ALA A 118 2.55 2.68 12.57
N MET A 119 2.78 1.43 12.95
CA MET A 119 1.70 0.56 13.35
C MET A 119 1.01 1.06 14.64
N LEU A 120 1.77 1.66 15.58
CA LEU A 120 1.21 2.23 16.80
C LEU A 120 0.32 3.46 16.54
N GLU A 121 0.78 4.39 15.69
CA GLU A 121 0.01 5.57 15.31
C GLU A 121 -1.25 5.20 14.52
N MET A 122 -1.13 4.25 13.58
CA MET A 122 -2.26 3.75 12.81
C MET A 122 -3.31 3.11 13.73
N LYS A 123 -2.90 2.25 14.68
CA LYS A 123 -3.81 1.65 15.69
C LYS A 123 -4.44 2.69 16.61
N ALA A 124 -3.79 3.83 16.81
CA ALA A 124 -4.34 4.96 17.56
C ALA A 124 -5.23 5.90 16.71
N GLY A 125 -5.57 5.53 15.47
CA GLY A 125 -6.41 6.33 14.58
C GLY A 125 -5.69 7.52 13.93
N LYS A 126 -4.35 7.52 13.92
CA LYS A 126 -3.50 8.57 13.33
C LYS A 126 -2.79 8.10 12.05
N GLY A 127 -3.37 7.09 11.38
CA GLY A 127 -2.85 6.61 10.10
C GLY A 127 -2.91 7.69 9.03
N TRP A 128 -1.99 7.62 8.07
CA TRP A 128 -1.95 8.50 6.90
C TRP A 128 -2.88 8.00 5.80
N VAL A 129 -3.14 6.69 5.78
CA VAL A 129 -4.04 6.08 4.81
C VAL A 129 -5.43 5.90 5.42
N ASP A 130 -6.45 6.45 4.75
CA ASP A 130 -7.85 6.32 5.15
C ASP A 130 -8.39 4.92 4.81
N GLN A 131 -7.96 3.93 5.59
CA GLN A 131 -8.45 2.57 5.54
C GLN A 131 -8.77 2.06 6.94
N LYS A 132 -9.88 1.35 7.08
CA LYS A 132 -10.17 0.60 8.29
C LYS A 132 -9.29 -0.65 8.34
N ALA A 133 -8.27 -0.57 9.20
CA ALA A 133 -7.48 -1.73 9.58
C ALA A 133 -8.39 -2.72 10.37
N PRO A 134 -8.47 -4.00 9.97
CA PRO A 134 -9.19 -5.00 10.75
C PRO A 134 -8.53 -5.18 12.13
N GLU A 135 -9.32 -5.54 13.14
CA GLU A 135 -8.83 -5.84 14.50
C GLU A 135 -7.81 -6.98 14.51
#